data_AF-A0A7X9Q4X8-F1
#
_entry.id   AF-A0A7X9Q4X8-F1
#
_cell.length_a   1.000
_cell.length_b   1.000
_cell.length_c   1.000
_cell.angle_alpha   90.00
_cell.angle_beta   90.00
_cell.angle_gamma   90.00
#
_symmetry.space_group_name_H-M   'P 1'
#
loop_
_entity.id
_entity.type
_entity.pdbx_description
1 polymer ?
#
loop_
_entity_poly.entity_id
_entity_poly.type
_entity_poly.pdbx_seq_one_letter_code
_entity_poly.pdbx_strand_id
1 'polypeptide(L)' 'WLLVAFTILFSILGIVLWGCMIGSMLPIILKRFKMDPAASSAPFVATLVDVTGLVIYFSVAYLLLHGILL' A
#
# COMPACT_ATOMS: atom_id res chain seq x y z
N TRP A 1 -15.20 8.33 16.89
CA TRP A 1 -14.16 7.31 17.17
C TRP A 1 -14.39 5.98 16.47
N LEU A 2 -15.57 5.35 16.54
CA LEU A 2 -15.83 4.07 15.84
C LEU A 2 -15.57 4.13 14.32
N LEU A 3 -15.98 5.20 13.64
CA LEU A 3 -15.71 5.39 12.21
C LEU A 3 -14.21 5.44 11.88
N VAL A 4 -13.41 6.06 12.75
CA VAL A 4 -11.95 6.11 12.61
C VAL A 4 -11.36 4.71 12.79
N ALA A 5 -11.84 3.94 13.78
CA ALA A 5 -11.40 2.57 14.00
C ALA A 5 -11.70 1.67 12.79
N PHE A 6 -12.91 1.77 12.21
CA PHE A 6 -13.25 1.06 10.98
C PHE A 6 -12.38 1.49 9.79
N THR A 7 -12.09 2.77 9.66
CA THR A 7 -11.21 3.30 8.61
C THR A 7 -9.82 2.69 8.70
N ILE A 8 -9.25 2.63 9.90
CA ILE A 8 -7.94 2.01 10.14
C ILE A 8 -7.99 0.52 9.83
N LEU A 9 -9.04 -0.19 10.27
CA LEU A 9 -9.22 -1.63 10.03
C LEU A 9 -9.22 -1.95 8.53
N PHE A 10 -10.08 -1.28 7.75
CA PHE A 10 -10.17 -1.51 6.31
C PHE A 10 -8.91 -1.06 5.57
N SER A 11 -8.30 0.05 5.98
CA SER A 11 -7.05 0.54 5.38
C SER A 11 -5.91 -0.44 5.57
N ILE A 12 -5.68 -0.94 6.79
CA ILE A 12 -4.58 -1.88 7.08
C ILE A 12 -4.76 -3.18 6.30
N LEU A 13 -5.99 -3.71 6.22
CA LEU A 13 -6.27 -4.90 5.40
C LEU A 13 -5.91 -4.67 3.92
N GLY A 14 -6.29 -3.52 3.36
CA GLY A 14 -5.95 -3.15 1.98
C GLY A 14 -4.44 -3.00 1.76
N ILE A 15 -3.76 -2.29 2.67
CA ILE A 15 -2.31 -2.03 2.58
C ILE A 15 -1.51 -3.32 2.68
N VAL A 16 -1.87 -4.25 3.59
CA VAL A 16 -1.16 -5.52 3.76
C VAL A 16 -1.34 -6.42 2.53
N LEU A 17 -2.56 -6.56 2.02
CA LEU A 17 -2.82 -7.35 0.80
C LEU A 17 -2.04 -6.79 -0.39
N TRP A 18 -2.06 -5.47 -0.57
CA TRP A 18 -1.31 -4.79 -1.62
C TRP A 18 0.21 -4.97 -1.47
N GLY A 19 0.72 -4.81 -0.25
CA GLY A 19 2.13 -5.02 0.07
C GLY A 19 2.62 -6.42 -0.25
N CYS A 20 1.84 -7.46 0.07
CA CYS A 20 2.16 -8.84 -0.29
C CYS A 20 2.16 -9.07 -1.82
N MET A 21 1.23 -8.45 -2.55
CA MET A 21 1.20 -8.53 -4.02
C MET A 21 2.43 -7.84 -4.64
N ILE A 22 2.73 -6.59 -4.26
CA ILE A 22 3.90 -5.87 -4.75
C ILE A 22 5.19 -6.62 -4.39
N GLY A 23 5.33 -7.09 -3.15
CA GLY A 23 6.54 -7.78 -2.69
C GLY A 23 6.86 -9.06 -3.48
N SER A 24 5.84 -9.78 -3.94
CA SER A 24 6.03 -10.99 -4.76
C SER A 24 6.17 -10.70 -6.26
N MET A 25 5.51 -9.65 -6.77
CA MET A 25 5.55 -9.29 -8.20
C MET A 25 6.80 -8.48 -8.59
N LEU A 26 7.28 -7.62 -7.70
CA LEU A 26 8.41 -6.72 -7.96
C LEU A 26 9.71 -7.44 -8.37
N PRO A 27 10.15 -8.54 -7.72
CA PRO A 27 11.34 -9.27 -8.19
C PRO A 27 11.15 -9.92 -9.57
N ILE A 28 9.93 -10.33 -9.94
CA ILE A 28 9.61 -10.89 -11.27
C ILE A 28 9.74 -9.78 -12.33
N ILE A 29 9.22 -8.59 -12.03
CA ILE A 29 9.31 -7.42 -12.91
C ILE A 29 10.76 -6.99 -13.08
N LEU A 30 11.52 -6.83 -11.99
CA LEU A 30 12.95 -6.44 -12.05
C LEU A 30 13.78 -7.45 -12.84
N LYS A 31 13.55 -8.76 -12.66
CA LYS A 31 14.22 -9.82 -13.42
C LYS A 31 13.92 -9.71 -14.92
N ARG A 32 12.70 -9.33 -15.30
CA ARG A 32 12.33 -9.09 -16.71
C ARG A 32 13.07 -7.88 -17.31
N PHE A 33 13.35 -6.85 -16.51
CA PHE A 33 14.13 -5.68 -16.93
C PHE A 33 15.66 -5.85 -16.79
N LYS A 34 16.16 -7.06 -16.48
CA LYS A 34 17.59 -7.35 -16.23
C LYS A 34 18.21 -6.50 -15.10
N MET A 35 17.40 -6.01 -14.17
CA MET A 35 17.87 -5.27 -13.00
C MET A 35 18.10 -6.23 -11.84
N ASP A 36 19.14 -6.02 -11.02
CA ASP A 36 19.48 -6.90 -9.91
C ASP A 36 18.42 -6.85 -8.79
N PRO A 37 17.61 -7.91 -8.62
CA PRO A 37 16.51 -7.90 -7.68
C PRO A 37 16.97 -7.98 -6.22
N ALA A 38 18.22 -8.38 -5.93
CA ALA A 38 18.69 -8.56 -4.56
C ALA A 38 19.01 -7.23 -3.85
N ALA A 39 19.55 -6.24 -4.57
CA ALA A 39 19.97 -4.97 -3.98
C ALA A 39 18.89 -3.87 -4.07
N SER A 40 18.11 -3.85 -5.17
CA SER A 40 17.15 -2.77 -5.41
C SER A 40 15.73 -3.06 -4.94
N SER A 41 15.35 -4.32 -4.67
CA SER A 41 13.95 -4.65 -4.34
C SER A 41 13.50 -4.12 -2.97
N ALA A 42 14.34 -4.19 -1.93
CA ALA A 42 13.97 -3.71 -0.60
C ALA A 42 13.61 -2.21 -0.56
N PRO A 43 14.44 -1.27 -1.07
CA PRO A 43 14.09 0.14 -1.09
C PRO A 43 12.94 0.47 -2.07
N PHE A 44 12.80 -0.27 -3.19
CA PHE A 44 11.69 -0.07 -4.12
C PHE A 44 10.34 -0.51 -3.55
N VAL A 45 10.30 -1.68 -2.90
CA VAL A 45 9.06 -2.16 -2.25
C VAL A 45 8.64 -1.18 -1.16
N ALA A 46 9.57 -0.72 -0.32
CA ALA A 46 9.25 0.23 0.73
C ALA A 46 8.62 1.51 0.16
N THR A 47 9.25 2.14 -0.84
CA THR A 47 8.75 3.38 -1.44
C THR A 47 7.42 3.21 -2.17
N LEU A 48 7.25 2.12 -2.92
CA LEU A 48 5.99 1.83 -3.61
C LEU A 48 4.85 1.56 -2.62
N VAL A 49 5.08 0.73 -1.61
CA VAL A 49 4.08 0.42 -0.58
C VAL A 49 3.72 1.66 0.23
N ASP A 50 4.67 2.57 0.47
CA ASP A 50 4.40 3.81 1.21
C ASP A 50 3.49 4.76 0.41
N VAL A 51 3.86 5.06 -0.84
CA VAL A 51 3.05 5.94 -1.71
C VAL A 51 1.68 5.34 -1.99
N THR A 52 1.61 4.05 -2.34
CA THR A 52 0.32 3.38 -2.61
C THR A 52 -0.49 3.16 -1.33
N GLY A 53 0.16 2.94 -0.20
CA GLY A 53 -0.48 2.81 1.10
C GLY A 53 -1.18 4.09 1.55
N LEU A 54 -0.56 5.25 1.32
CA LEU A 54 -1.19 6.56 1.50
C LEU A 54 -2.44 6.71 0.62
N VAL A 55 -2.35 6.33 -0.66
CA VAL A 55 -3.51 6.39 -1.57
C VAL A 55 -4.64 5.50 -1.09
N ILE A 56 -4.35 4.28 -0.64
CA ILE A 56 -5.36 3.36 -0.09
C ILE A 56 -5.99 3.96 1.17
N TYR A 57 -5.18 4.44 2.10
CA TYR A 57 -5.64 5.05 3.35
C TYR A 57 -6.56 6.24 3.10
N PHE A 58 -6.12 7.20 2.26
CA PHE A 58 -6.92 8.38 1.96
C PHE A 58 -8.18 8.05 1.16
N SER A 59 -8.15 7.02 0.32
CA SER A 59 -9.35 6.55 -0.39
C SER A 59 -10.39 5.97 0.58
N VAL A 60 -9.95 5.12 1.52
CA VAL A 60 -10.84 4.55 2.55
C VAL A 60 -11.32 5.62 3.52
N ALA A 61 -10.44 6.55 3.90
CA ALA A 61 -10.79 7.70 4.74
C ALA A 61 -11.81 8.60 4.04
N TYR A 62 -11.65 8.88 2.74
CA TYR A 62 -12.64 9.62 1.97
C TYR A 62 -13.98 8.88 1.96
N LEU A 63 -14.01 7.56 1.70
CA LEU A 63 -15.28 6.82 1.68
C LEU A 63 -16.01 6.78 3.04
N LEU A 64 -15.29 6.77 4.16
CA LEU A 64 -15.88 6.58 5.50
C LEU A 64 -16.01 7.86 6.34
N LEU A 65 -15.18 8.88 6.08
CA LEU A 65 -15.16 10.14 6.84
C LEU A 65 -15.61 11.38 6.05
N HIS A 66 -15.86 11.25 4.74
CA HIS A 66 -16.33 12.37 3.93
C HIS A 66 -17.68 12.92 4.45
N GLY A 67 -17.71 14.22 4.73
CA GLY A 67 -18.86 14.92 5.30
C GLY A 67 -18.90 14.96 6.84
N ILE A 68 -17.93 14.35 7.52
CA ILE A 68 -17.85 14.32 8.99
C ILE A 68 -16.56 14.98 9.49
N LEU A 69 -15.44 14.73 8.82
CA LEU A 69 -14.10 15.23 9.17
C LEU A 69 -13.30 15.76 7.97
N LEU A 70 -13.69 15.43 6.74
CA LEU A 70 -13.14 15.88 5.46
C LEU A 70 -14.26 16.50 4.62
#